data_AF-A0A6J6YS46-F1
#
_entry.id   AF-A0A6J6YS46-F1
#
_cell.length_a   1.000
_cell.length_b   1.000
_cell.length_c   1.000
_cell.angle_alpha   90.00
_cell.angle_beta   90.00
_cell.angle_gamma   90.00
#
_symmetry.space_group_name_H-M   'P 1'
#
loop_
_entity.id
_entity.type
_entity.pdbx_description
1 polymer ?
#
loop_
_entity_poly.entity_id
_entity_poly.type
_entity_poly.pdbx_seq_one_letter_code
_entity_poly.pdbx_strand_id
1 'polypeptide(L)'
;MYERTRVRSIKPQSVQTDHGNVSAGVVLQCLEGYTPQMSGQHRKLLPLYSLMIATEPLSEEIWQQIGLTQRETFTDGRHLLIYGQRTADNRFAFGGRGAPYHFGSAVKGRFDQNPSVFSSLERVLHELFPLSSGAAVTHRWGGPIAVPRDWTASVQFNPETSIGSAGGYVGDGLSTTNLAGRTLADLVLGVDSELVHLPWVGHDSPRWEPEPFRWMGVNTGRGLASWADRSERIHGVPARFAQRALGLFTGGH
;
A
#
# COMPACT_ATOMS: atom_id res chain seq x y z
N MET A 1 5.76 1.78 -24.86
CA MET A 1 4.99 1.32 -23.68
C MET A 1 3.78 0.56 -24.19
N TYR A 2 3.57 -0.68 -23.73
CA TYR A 2 2.39 -1.47 -24.08
C TYR A 2 1.43 -1.47 -22.90
N GLU A 3 0.20 -1.01 -23.13
CA GLU A 3 -0.88 -0.99 -22.13
C GLU A 3 -1.95 -2.01 -22.49
N ARG A 4 -2.80 -2.38 -21.52
CA ARG A 4 -3.89 -3.37 -21.71
C ARG A 4 -3.38 -4.73 -22.23
N THR A 5 -2.15 -5.08 -21.85
CA THR A 5 -1.48 -6.34 -22.18
C THR A 5 -1.15 -7.05 -20.87
N ARG A 6 -1.94 -8.07 -20.52
CA ARG A 6 -1.78 -8.77 -19.24
C ARG A 6 -0.73 -9.85 -19.36
N VAL A 7 0.32 -9.75 -18.54
CA VAL A 7 1.27 -10.85 -18.33
C VAL A 7 0.57 -12.02 -17.63
N ARG A 8 0.76 -13.23 -18.17
CA ARG A 8 0.20 -14.50 -17.68
C ARG A 8 1.26 -15.35 -16.98
N SER A 9 2.48 -15.35 -17.51
CA SER A 9 3.62 -16.05 -16.91
C SER A 9 4.94 -15.37 -17.28
N ILE A 10 5.92 -15.54 -16.40
CA ILE A 10 7.30 -15.06 -16.59
C ILE A 10 8.20 -16.28 -16.49
N LYS A 11 9.09 -16.43 -17.45
CA LYS A 11 10.17 -17.43 -17.50
C LYS A 11 11.47 -16.73 -17.89
N PRO A 12 12.64 -17.36 -17.68
CA PRO A 12 13.89 -16.83 -18.22
C PRO A 12 13.73 -16.51 -19.70
N GLN A 13 14.09 -15.28 -20.06
CA GLN A 13 14.04 -14.72 -21.41
C GLN A 13 12.67 -14.66 -22.11
N SER A 14 11.56 -14.95 -21.41
CA SER A 14 10.24 -15.04 -22.03
C SER A 14 9.11 -14.58 -21.11
N VAL A 15 8.30 -13.65 -21.62
CA VAL A 15 7.09 -13.16 -20.97
C VAL A 15 5.88 -13.53 -21.82
N GLN A 16 5.01 -14.37 -21.27
CA GLN A 16 3.75 -14.72 -21.92
C GLN A 16 2.68 -13.69 -21.54
N THR A 17 2.00 -13.16 -22.54
CA THR A 17 0.90 -12.21 -22.39
C THR A 17 -0.39 -12.79 -22.96
N ASP A 18 -1.50 -12.07 -22.81
CA ASP A 18 -2.76 -12.37 -23.49
C ASP A 18 -2.77 -12.03 -24.99
N HIS A 19 -1.74 -11.35 -25.51
CA HIS A 19 -1.60 -11.00 -26.93
C HIS A 19 -0.44 -11.73 -27.62
N GLY A 20 0.24 -12.64 -26.93
CA GLY A 20 1.39 -13.38 -27.46
C GLY A 20 2.59 -13.41 -26.50
N ASN A 21 3.73 -13.85 -27.00
CA ASN A 21 4.97 -13.98 -26.23
C ASN A 21 5.95 -12.85 -26.58
N VAL A 22 6.61 -12.32 -25.57
CA VAL A 22 7.70 -11.34 -25.72
C VAL A 22 8.99 -11.99 -25.25
N SER A 23 10.02 -11.96 -26.10
CA SER A 23 11.38 -12.35 -25.71
C SER A 23 12.15 -11.14 -25.21
N ALA A 24 12.86 -11.28 -24.10
CA ALA A 24 13.63 -10.20 -23.49
C ALA A 24 14.90 -10.75 -22.85
N GLY A 25 16.02 -10.04 -22.93
CA GLY A 25 17.25 -10.46 -22.24
C GLY A 25 17.12 -10.40 -20.71
N VAL A 26 16.34 -9.44 -20.21
CA VAL A 26 16.09 -9.21 -18.78
C VAL A 26 14.59 -9.00 -18.57
N VAL A 27 14.04 -9.57 -17.49
CA VAL A 27 12.65 -9.36 -17.09
C VAL A 27 12.56 -8.85 -15.66
N LEU A 28 11.97 -7.66 -15.47
CA LEU A 28 11.75 -7.08 -14.14
C LEU A 28 10.27 -7.16 -13.77
N GLN A 29 9.93 -7.95 -12.76
CA GLN A 29 8.58 -8.07 -12.23
C GLN A 29 8.33 -7.01 -11.14
N CYS A 30 7.71 -5.90 -11.53
CA CYS A 30 7.38 -4.77 -10.64
C CYS A 30 5.86 -4.59 -10.49
N LEU A 31 5.15 -5.67 -10.12
CA LEU A 31 3.68 -5.73 -10.11
C LEU A 31 3.05 -5.28 -8.78
N GLU A 32 3.86 -5.00 -7.75
CA GLU A 32 3.41 -4.56 -6.41
C GLU A 32 2.24 -5.44 -5.91
N GLY A 33 1.09 -4.87 -5.54
CA GLY A 33 -0.07 -5.54 -4.98
C GLY A 33 -0.73 -6.54 -5.92
N TYR A 34 -0.40 -6.52 -7.22
CA TYR A 34 -0.85 -7.51 -8.19
C TYR A 34 0.06 -8.74 -8.26
N THR A 35 1.24 -8.73 -7.61
CA THR A 35 2.17 -9.88 -7.55
C THR A 35 1.50 -11.20 -7.15
N PRO A 36 0.57 -11.26 -6.16
CA PRO A 36 -0.10 -12.50 -5.79
C PRO A 36 -0.97 -13.12 -6.91
N GLN A 37 -1.26 -12.38 -7.97
CA GLN A 37 -1.99 -12.87 -9.14
C GLN A 37 -1.10 -13.69 -10.10
N MET A 38 0.22 -13.69 -9.89
CA MET A 38 1.16 -14.55 -10.62
C MET A 38 1.19 -15.95 -10.03
N SER A 39 1.25 -16.96 -10.91
CA SER A 39 1.33 -18.36 -10.49
C SER A 39 2.49 -18.61 -9.52
N GLY A 40 2.22 -19.30 -8.41
CA GLY A 40 3.21 -19.60 -7.37
C GLY A 40 3.57 -18.44 -6.43
N GLN A 41 3.05 -17.22 -6.65
CA GLN A 41 3.43 -16.03 -5.86
C GLN A 41 2.35 -15.55 -4.89
N HIS A 42 1.24 -16.28 -4.79
CA HIS A 42 0.07 -15.96 -3.97
C HIS A 42 0.34 -15.67 -2.48
N ARG A 43 1.47 -16.15 -1.94
CA ARG A 43 1.86 -15.98 -0.53
C ARG A 43 3.08 -15.06 -0.34
N LYS A 44 3.66 -14.52 -1.41
CA LYS A 44 4.84 -13.64 -1.30
C LYS A 44 4.46 -12.29 -0.70
N LEU A 45 3.35 -11.71 -1.17
CA LEU A 45 2.86 -10.41 -0.73
C LEU A 45 1.38 -10.52 -0.32
N LEU A 46 0.99 -9.79 0.72
CA LEU A 46 -0.39 -9.63 1.14
C LEU A 46 -0.95 -8.35 0.51
N PRO A 47 -1.94 -8.45 -0.39
CA PRO A 47 -2.60 -7.28 -0.94
C PRO A 47 -3.56 -6.69 0.09
N LEU A 48 -3.22 -5.53 0.65
CA LEU A 48 -4.11 -4.74 1.48
C LEU A 48 -4.65 -3.57 0.66
N TYR A 49 -5.84 -3.09 0.98
CA TYR A 49 -6.45 -1.98 0.23
C TYR A 49 -6.32 -0.68 1.02
N SER A 50 -5.77 0.34 0.36
CA SER A 50 -5.82 1.71 0.83
C SER A 50 -6.80 2.49 -0.04
N LEU A 51 -7.74 3.16 0.63
CA LEU A 51 -8.81 3.89 -0.03
C LEU A 51 -8.66 5.38 0.31
N MET A 52 -9.05 6.23 -0.63
CA MET A 52 -8.88 7.67 -0.57
C MET A 52 -10.14 8.40 -1.04
N ILE A 53 -10.32 9.59 -0.50
CA ILE A 53 -11.32 10.56 -0.91
C ILE A 53 -10.64 11.88 -1.27
N ALA A 54 -11.30 12.69 -2.11
CA ALA A 54 -10.96 14.10 -2.23
C ALA A 54 -12.20 14.99 -2.21
N THR A 55 -12.07 16.13 -1.55
CA THR A 55 -13.12 17.15 -1.49
C THR A 55 -13.18 17.95 -2.79
N GLU A 56 -14.19 18.78 -2.93
CA GLU A 56 -14.09 19.98 -3.77
C GLU A 56 -12.95 20.91 -3.29
N PRO A 57 -12.47 21.84 -4.14
CA PRO A 57 -11.50 22.84 -3.72
C PRO A 57 -12.07 23.70 -2.58
N LEU A 58 -11.27 23.89 -1.53
CA LEU A 58 -11.59 24.79 -0.42
C LEU A 58 -10.97 26.17 -0.67
N SER A 59 -11.57 27.18 -0.06
CA SER A 59 -11.07 28.55 -0.16
C SER A 59 -9.72 28.71 0.56
N GLU A 60 -8.95 29.73 0.17
CA GLU A 60 -7.67 30.01 0.81
C GLU A 60 -7.83 30.34 2.29
N GLU A 61 -8.92 31.02 2.66
CA GLU A 61 -9.24 31.40 4.03
C GLU A 61 -9.44 30.16 4.92
N ILE A 62 -10.05 29.10 4.38
CA ILE A 62 -10.17 27.82 5.08
C ILE A 62 -8.78 27.20 5.31
N TRP A 63 -7.93 27.20 4.28
CA TRP A 63 -6.57 26.65 4.41
C TRP A 63 -5.67 27.43 5.36
N GLN A 64 -5.78 28.76 5.39
CA GLN A 64 -5.07 29.62 6.33
C GLN A 64 -5.44 29.28 7.78
N GLN A 65 -6.72 29.03 8.05
CA GLN A 65 -7.18 28.65 9.39
C GLN A 65 -6.78 27.22 9.77
N ILE A 66 -6.80 26.29 8.80
CA ILE A 66 -6.34 24.90 9.01
C ILE A 66 -4.83 24.85 9.27
N GLY A 67 -4.05 25.75 8.66
CA GLY A 67 -2.60 25.84 8.82
C GLY A 67 -1.79 25.00 7.84
N LEU A 68 -2.42 24.23 6.94
CA LEU A 68 -1.75 23.44 5.89
C LEU A 68 -1.51 24.26 4.62
N THR A 69 -0.95 25.45 4.79
CA THR A 69 -0.81 26.43 3.70
C THR A 69 0.28 26.06 2.69
N GLN A 70 1.31 25.33 3.12
CA GLN A 70 2.43 24.90 2.28
C GLN A 70 2.27 23.48 1.75
N ARG A 71 1.03 22.93 1.82
CA ARG A 71 0.70 21.57 1.38
C ARG A 71 1.46 20.50 2.16
N GLU A 72 1.65 20.76 3.45
CA GLU A 72 2.19 19.80 4.38
C GLU A 72 1.34 18.53 4.39
N THR A 73 2.02 17.38 4.40
CA THR A 73 1.39 16.07 4.59
C THR A 73 1.24 15.78 6.07
N PHE A 74 0.19 15.07 6.46
CA PHE A 74 -0.01 14.66 7.84
C PHE A 74 -0.51 13.20 7.93
N THR A 75 -0.29 12.60 9.09
CA THR A 75 -0.83 11.31 9.52
C THR A 75 -1.27 11.42 10.98
N ASP A 76 -2.18 10.57 11.44
CA ASP A 76 -2.50 10.47 12.87
C ASP A 76 -1.86 9.24 13.53
N GLY A 77 -2.07 9.09 14.84
CA GLY A 77 -1.55 7.99 15.64
C GLY A 77 -2.50 6.80 15.80
N ARG A 78 -3.56 6.68 14.97
CA ARG A 78 -4.50 5.57 15.07
C ARG A 78 -3.89 4.27 14.58
N HIS A 79 -4.44 3.15 15.03
CA HIS A 79 -4.07 1.84 14.52
C HIS A 79 -4.45 1.66 13.04
N LEU A 80 -5.65 2.13 12.66
CA LEU A 80 -6.02 2.32 11.27
C LEU A 80 -5.63 3.71 10.82
N LEU A 81 -4.34 3.86 10.53
CA LEU A 81 -3.71 5.09 10.05
C LEU A 81 -4.55 5.78 8.97
N ILE A 82 -4.78 7.08 9.18
CA ILE A 82 -5.19 8.02 8.13
C ILE A 82 -4.02 8.91 7.75
N TYR A 83 -4.05 9.41 6.53
CA TYR A 83 -3.07 10.35 6.02
C TYR A 83 -3.78 11.34 5.10
N GLY A 84 -3.24 12.55 4.99
CA GLY A 84 -3.82 13.56 4.13
C GLY A 84 -2.87 14.67 3.75
N GLN A 85 -3.28 15.44 2.76
CA GLN A 85 -2.57 16.62 2.29
C GLN A 85 -3.52 17.59 1.59
N ARG A 86 -3.08 18.84 1.45
CA ARG A 86 -3.67 19.82 0.52
C ARG A 86 -3.12 19.58 -0.89
N THR A 87 -3.99 19.41 -1.87
CA THR A 87 -3.59 19.25 -3.28
C THR A 87 -3.18 20.59 -3.90
N ALA A 88 -2.56 20.55 -5.08
CA ALA A 88 -2.16 21.75 -5.81
C ALA A 88 -3.36 22.65 -6.19
N ASP A 89 -4.54 22.05 -6.37
CA ASP A 89 -5.81 22.71 -6.65
C ASP A 89 -6.71 22.86 -5.41
N ASN A 90 -6.12 22.88 -4.21
CA ASN A 90 -6.76 23.27 -2.94
C ASN A 90 -7.82 22.30 -2.40
N ARG A 91 -7.72 21.01 -2.67
CA ARG A 91 -8.59 19.98 -2.08
C ARG A 91 -7.91 19.32 -0.90
N PHE A 92 -8.69 18.76 0.02
CA PHE A 92 -8.17 17.65 0.82
C PHE A 92 -8.06 16.42 -0.08
N ALA A 93 -6.88 15.81 -0.14
CA ALA A 93 -6.73 14.41 -0.51
C ALA A 93 -6.48 13.62 0.78
N PHE A 94 -7.41 12.74 1.14
CA PHE A 94 -7.47 12.12 2.46
C PHE A 94 -7.68 10.62 2.32
N GLY A 95 -6.75 9.84 2.87
CA GLY A 95 -6.72 8.40 2.75
C GLY A 95 -6.59 7.69 4.08
N GLY A 96 -6.79 6.39 4.06
CA GLY A 96 -6.56 5.58 5.25
C GLY A 96 -6.67 4.09 5.00
N ARG A 97 -6.38 3.34 6.07
CA ARG A 97 -6.55 1.89 6.14
C ARG A 97 -7.89 1.53 6.76
N GLY A 98 -8.41 0.34 6.47
CA GLY A 98 -9.66 -0.14 7.06
C GLY A 98 -10.50 -1.05 6.16
N ALA A 99 -10.17 -1.14 4.87
CA ALA A 99 -10.75 -2.11 3.97
C ALA A 99 -10.40 -3.55 4.42
N PRO A 100 -11.34 -4.51 4.28
CA PRO A 100 -11.09 -5.90 4.65
C PRO A 100 -10.09 -6.54 3.69
N TYR A 101 -9.34 -7.51 4.20
CA TYR A 101 -8.56 -8.39 3.35
C TYR A 101 -9.47 -9.42 2.66
N HIS A 102 -9.25 -9.62 1.37
CA HIS A 102 -10.03 -10.53 0.55
C HIS A 102 -9.38 -11.92 0.46
N PHE A 103 -10.18 -12.96 0.72
CA PHE A 103 -9.74 -14.35 0.73
C PHE A 103 -8.96 -14.73 -0.54
N GLY A 104 -7.86 -15.46 -0.37
CA GLY A 104 -7.05 -15.92 -1.49
C GLY A 104 -6.31 -14.78 -2.20
N SER A 105 -5.85 -13.78 -1.45
CA SER A 105 -5.10 -12.61 -1.96
C SER A 105 -5.72 -12.01 -3.22
N ALA A 106 -7.06 -12.00 -3.28
CA ALA A 106 -7.78 -11.67 -4.48
C ALA A 106 -7.69 -10.17 -4.75
N VAL A 107 -7.27 -9.81 -5.97
CA VAL A 107 -7.22 -8.43 -6.43
C VAL A 107 -8.22 -8.24 -7.56
N LYS A 108 -9.19 -7.34 -7.36
CA LYS A 108 -10.30 -7.11 -8.31
C LYS A 108 -10.71 -5.65 -8.22
N GLY A 109 -11.02 -5.01 -9.35
CA GLY A 109 -11.38 -3.58 -9.37
C GLY A 109 -12.59 -3.22 -8.49
N ARG A 110 -13.52 -4.16 -8.26
CA ARG A 110 -14.63 -3.93 -7.32
C ARG A 110 -14.20 -3.73 -5.85
N PHE A 111 -13.00 -4.17 -5.49
CA PHE A 111 -12.45 -4.04 -4.14
C PHE A 111 -11.82 -2.66 -3.90
N ASP A 112 -11.52 -1.92 -4.98
CA ASP A 112 -11.11 -0.51 -4.94
C ASP A 112 -12.25 0.40 -4.45
N GLN A 113 -13.46 -0.14 -4.32
CA GLN A 113 -14.67 0.56 -3.91
C GLN A 113 -15.25 -0.05 -2.63
N ASN A 114 -15.30 0.72 -1.55
CA ASN A 114 -15.95 0.32 -0.31
C ASN A 114 -16.72 1.50 0.31
N PRO A 115 -18.04 1.58 0.11
CA PRO A 115 -18.85 2.69 0.60
C PRO A 115 -18.71 2.94 2.11
N SER A 116 -18.65 1.88 2.92
CA SER A 116 -18.52 2.02 4.38
C SER A 116 -17.19 2.66 4.78
N VAL A 117 -16.09 2.29 4.12
CA VAL A 117 -14.78 2.89 4.37
C VAL A 117 -14.75 4.34 3.89
N PHE A 118 -15.29 4.64 2.70
CA PHE A 118 -15.36 6.03 2.21
C PHE A 118 -16.19 6.93 3.14
N SER A 119 -17.36 6.49 3.60
CA SER A 119 -18.15 7.24 4.57
C SER A 119 -17.41 7.41 5.90
N SER A 120 -16.61 6.42 6.32
CA SER A 120 -15.77 6.56 7.51
C SER A 120 -14.64 7.58 7.31
N LEU A 121 -13.99 7.61 6.15
CA LEU A 121 -12.95 8.59 5.82
C LEU A 121 -13.51 10.00 5.81
N GLU A 122 -14.68 10.20 5.19
CA GLU A 122 -15.39 11.48 5.14
C GLU A 122 -15.74 11.99 6.53
N ARG A 123 -16.34 11.12 7.37
CA ARG A 123 -16.62 11.44 8.77
C ARG A 123 -15.34 11.83 9.53
N VAL A 124 -14.26 11.05 9.37
CA VAL A 124 -13.00 11.31 10.07
C VAL A 124 -12.35 12.61 9.61
N LEU A 125 -12.41 12.94 8.31
CA LEU A 125 -11.92 14.21 7.78
C LEU A 125 -12.59 15.39 8.48
N HIS A 126 -13.93 15.37 8.57
CA HIS A 126 -14.70 16.44 9.22
C HIS A 126 -14.50 16.48 10.74
N GLU A 127 -14.29 15.32 11.39
CA GLU A 127 -13.93 15.26 12.81
C GLU A 127 -12.56 15.89 13.09
N LEU A 128 -11.56 15.66 12.23
CA LEU A 128 -10.20 16.20 12.40
C LEU A 128 -10.11 17.67 11.98
N PHE A 129 -10.85 18.06 10.96
CA PHE A 129 -10.86 19.42 10.41
C PHE A 129 -12.30 19.92 10.33
N PRO A 130 -12.86 20.44 11.43
CA PRO A 130 -14.25 20.91 11.45
C PRO A 130 -14.61 21.93 10.37
N LEU A 131 -13.64 22.75 9.95
CA LEU A 131 -13.78 23.71 8.85
C LEU A 131 -14.07 23.06 7.48
N SER A 132 -13.82 21.76 7.34
CA SER A 132 -14.14 20.99 6.13
C SER A 132 -15.58 20.47 6.10
N SER A 133 -16.37 20.60 7.17
CA SER A 133 -17.68 19.92 7.32
C SER A 133 -18.73 20.27 6.25
N GLY A 134 -18.59 21.41 5.58
CA GLY A 134 -19.48 21.81 4.48
C GLY A 134 -19.00 21.35 3.09
N ALA A 135 -17.80 20.78 2.99
CA ALA A 135 -17.19 20.46 1.71
C ALA A 135 -17.67 19.12 1.17
N ALA A 136 -18.10 19.10 -0.09
CA ALA A 136 -18.52 17.86 -0.74
C ALA A 136 -17.32 16.96 -1.08
N VAL A 137 -17.45 15.65 -0.82
CA VAL A 137 -16.53 14.64 -1.36
C VAL A 137 -16.87 14.35 -2.83
N THR A 138 -15.99 14.80 -3.73
CA THR A 138 -16.18 14.73 -5.18
C THR A 138 -15.48 13.54 -5.82
N HIS A 139 -14.45 12.99 -5.18
CA HIS A 139 -13.67 11.86 -5.71
C HIS A 139 -13.51 10.76 -4.67
N ARG A 140 -13.55 9.50 -5.13
CA ARG A 140 -13.32 8.29 -4.34
C ARG A 140 -12.53 7.29 -5.17
N TRP A 141 -11.40 6.82 -4.65
CA TRP A 141 -10.57 5.83 -5.32
C TRP A 141 -9.86 4.94 -4.31
N GLY A 142 -9.20 3.91 -4.81
CA GLY A 142 -8.45 3.00 -3.98
C GLY A 142 -7.66 2.02 -4.81
N GLY A 143 -6.85 1.24 -4.13
CA GLY A 143 -6.08 0.18 -4.78
C GLY A 143 -5.34 -0.71 -3.78
N PRO A 144 -4.83 -1.85 -4.28
CA PRO A 144 -4.01 -2.74 -3.50
C PRO A 144 -2.62 -2.14 -3.28
N ILE A 145 -2.09 -2.33 -2.07
CA ILE A 145 -0.68 -2.21 -1.70
C ILE A 145 -0.14 -3.60 -1.37
N ALA A 146 1.15 -3.82 -1.54
CA ALA A 146 1.81 -5.08 -1.21
C ALA A 146 2.49 -5.00 0.16
N VAL A 147 2.16 -5.96 1.02
CA VAL A 147 2.79 -6.09 2.34
C VAL A 147 3.53 -7.43 2.42
N PRO A 148 4.87 -7.45 2.50
CA PRO A 148 5.64 -8.64 2.82
C PRO A 148 5.39 -9.09 4.26
N ARG A 149 5.69 -10.35 4.60
CA ARG A 149 5.35 -10.92 5.92
C ARG A 149 6.08 -10.24 7.09
N ASP A 150 7.25 -9.72 6.82
CA ASP A 150 8.12 -8.98 7.75
C ASP A 150 8.11 -7.47 7.48
N TRP A 151 7.16 -6.98 6.67
CA TRP A 151 6.98 -5.55 6.40
C TRP A 151 8.21 -4.85 5.80
N THR A 152 9.13 -5.62 5.19
CA THR A 152 10.38 -5.09 4.63
C THR A 152 10.33 -5.06 3.11
N ALA A 153 10.44 -3.86 2.52
CA ALA A 153 10.58 -3.70 1.08
C ALA A 153 11.87 -4.35 0.58
N SER A 154 11.87 -4.89 -0.64
CA SER A 154 13.06 -5.53 -1.19
C SER A 154 13.23 -5.32 -2.69
N VAL A 155 14.49 -5.42 -3.10
CA VAL A 155 14.92 -5.48 -4.49
C VAL A 155 15.67 -6.79 -4.69
N GLN A 156 15.28 -7.58 -5.68
CA GLN A 156 15.91 -8.86 -6.01
C GLN A 156 16.29 -8.87 -7.48
N PHE A 157 17.47 -9.39 -7.81
CA PHE A 157 17.88 -9.69 -9.17
C PHE A 157 18.69 -10.98 -9.18
N ASN A 158 18.34 -11.90 -10.07
CA ASN A 158 19.05 -13.16 -10.26
C ASN A 158 19.76 -13.13 -11.63
N PRO A 159 21.11 -13.02 -11.67
CA PRO A 159 21.87 -12.98 -12.91
C PRO A 159 21.73 -14.23 -13.78
N GLU A 160 21.63 -15.42 -13.17
CA GLU A 160 21.53 -16.70 -13.90
C GLU A 160 20.24 -16.80 -14.73
N THR A 161 19.13 -16.25 -14.19
CA THR A 161 17.83 -16.25 -14.87
C THR A 161 17.54 -14.94 -15.60
N SER A 162 18.31 -13.89 -15.31
CA SER A 162 18.06 -12.50 -15.74
C SER A 162 16.65 -11.99 -15.36
N ILE A 163 16.16 -12.44 -14.21
CA ILE A 163 14.86 -12.01 -13.65
C ILE A 163 15.12 -11.19 -12.38
N GLY A 164 14.48 -10.03 -12.30
CA GLY A 164 14.45 -9.19 -11.11
C GLY A 164 13.04 -8.85 -10.65
N SER A 165 12.93 -8.32 -9.44
CA SER A 165 11.68 -7.82 -8.88
C SER A 165 11.96 -6.72 -7.86
N ALA A 166 11.03 -5.79 -7.72
CA ALA A 166 11.02 -4.83 -6.63
C ALA A 166 9.58 -4.60 -6.17
N GLY A 167 9.38 -4.45 -4.87
CA GLY A 167 8.04 -4.25 -4.33
C GLY A 167 7.99 -4.37 -2.81
N GLY A 168 6.76 -4.49 -2.32
CA GLY A 168 6.50 -4.61 -0.89
C GLY A 168 6.79 -3.30 -0.15
N TYR A 169 6.43 -2.16 -0.73
CA TYR A 169 6.83 -0.85 -0.20
C TYR A 169 6.00 -0.41 1.02
N VAL A 170 5.02 -1.20 1.46
CA VAL A 170 4.31 -1.07 2.76
C VAL A 170 3.59 0.28 3.00
N GLY A 171 3.44 1.11 1.98
CA GLY A 171 2.81 2.44 2.06
C GLY A 171 3.74 3.59 1.70
N ASP A 172 5.05 3.36 1.64
CA ASP A 172 6.08 4.36 1.31
C ASP A 172 6.53 4.27 -0.16
N GLY A 173 5.65 3.76 -1.03
CA GLY A 173 5.99 3.40 -2.41
C GLY A 173 6.39 4.57 -3.30
N LEU A 174 5.89 5.79 -3.08
CA LEU A 174 6.15 6.91 -3.98
C LEU A 174 7.65 7.29 -4.03
N SER A 175 8.29 7.43 -2.87
CA SER A 175 9.73 7.69 -2.80
C SER A 175 10.55 6.41 -3.00
N THR A 176 10.12 5.31 -2.37
CA THR A 176 10.88 4.06 -2.37
C THR A 176 11.00 3.42 -3.76
N THR A 177 10.00 3.59 -4.63
CA THR A 177 10.06 3.09 -6.02
C THR A 177 11.15 3.76 -6.85
N ASN A 178 11.46 5.04 -6.60
CA ASN A 178 12.57 5.72 -7.28
C ASN A 178 13.91 5.07 -6.91
N LEU A 179 14.12 4.86 -5.61
CA LEU A 179 15.31 4.17 -5.11
C LEU A 179 15.40 2.75 -5.68
N ALA A 180 14.28 2.02 -5.67
CA ALA A 180 14.22 0.64 -6.15
C ALA A 180 14.54 0.53 -7.64
N GLY A 181 14.03 1.46 -8.45
CA GLY A 181 14.30 1.52 -9.88
C GLY A 181 15.78 1.74 -10.19
N ARG A 182 16.43 2.65 -9.44
CA ARG A 182 17.88 2.91 -9.57
C ARG A 182 18.70 1.71 -9.12
N THR A 183 18.37 1.10 -7.98
CA THR A 183 19.03 -0.12 -7.50
C THR A 183 18.87 -1.28 -8.50
N LEU A 184 17.68 -1.49 -9.06
CA LEU A 184 17.45 -2.51 -10.10
C LEU A 184 18.27 -2.23 -11.36
N ALA A 185 18.36 -0.97 -11.78
CA ALA A 185 19.16 -0.61 -12.96
C ALA A 185 20.64 -0.96 -12.75
N ASP A 186 21.21 -0.60 -11.59
CA ASP A 186 22.61 -0.91 -11.27
C ASP A 186 22.85 -2.43 -11.19
N LEU A 187 21.94 -3.18 -10.54
CA LEU A 187 22.00 -4.64 -10.47
C LEU A 187 21.95 -5.30 -11.85
N VAL A 188 21.09 -4.81 -12.74
CA VAL A 188 20.96 -5.34 -14.11
C VAL A 188 22.19 -5.03 -14.96
N LEU A 189 22.76 -3.82 -14.79
CA LEU A 189 23.94 -3.39 -15.54
C LEU A 189 25.26 -3.90 -14.95
N GLY A 190 25.22 -4.55 -13.78
CA GLY A 190 26.42 -4.98 -13.07
C GLY A 190 27.26 -3.81 -12.54
N VAL A 191 26.64 -2.66 -12.27
CA VAL A 191 27.30 -1.48 -11.71
C VAL A 191 27.42 -1.65 -10.21
N ASP A 192 28.65 -1.57 -9.71
CA ASP A 192 28.95 -1.63 -8.28
C ASP A 192 28.79 -0.22 -7.66
N SER A 193 27.60 0.07 -7.14
CA SER A 193 27.25 1.36 -6.53
C SER A 193 26.82 1.17 -5.08
N GLU A 194 26.80 2.24 -4.28
CA GLU A 194 26.28 2.17 -2.90
C GLU A 194 24.83 1.64 -2.83
N LEU A 195 24.05 1.79 -3.90
CA LEU A 195 22.66 1.35 -3.97
C LEU A 195 22.53 -0.17 -3.94
N VAL A 196 23.49 -0.91 -4.52
CA VAL A 196 23.44 -2.38 -4.59
C VAL A 196 23.91 -3.05 -3.29
N HIS A 197 24.52 -2.27 -2.39
CA HIS A 197 24.93 -2.71 -1.05
C HIS A 197 23.89 -2.41 0.05
N LEU A 198 22.79 -1.74 -0.29
CA LEU A 198 21.73 -1.47 0.68
C LEU A 198 21.12 -2.80 1.20
N PRO A 199 20.75 -2.88 2.49
CA PRO A 199 20.35 -4.13 3.15
C PRO A 199 19.06 -4.77 2.58
N TRP A 200 18.27 -4.03 1.82
CA TRP A 200 17.08 -4.52 1.15
C TRP A 200 17.36 -5.32 -0.14
N VAL A 201 18.60 -5.26 -0.65
CA VAL A 201 19.01 -6.00 -1.86
C VAL A 201 19.20 -7.46 -1.50
N GLY A 202 18.49 -8.34 -2.22
CA GLY A 202 18.52 -9.78 -1.97
C GLY A 202 17.71 -10.21 -0.74
N HIS A 203 17.05 -9.28 -0.03
CA HIS A 203 16.17 -9.62 1.08
C HIS A 203 14.97 -10.44 0.59
N ASP A 204 14.72 -11.59 1.22
CA ASP A 204 13.59 -12.47 0.92
C ASP A 204 12.73 -12.66 2.16
N SER A 205 11.58 -12.00 2.17
CA SER A 205 10.63 -12.08 3.27
C SER A 205 10.00 -13.48 3.35
N PRO A 206 9.66 -13.96 4.57
CA PRO A 206 8.90 -15.19 4.73
C PRO A 206 7.57 -15.15 3.95
N ARG A 207 7.10 -16.33 3.52
CA ARG A 207 5.77 -16.43 2.91
C ARG A 207 4.68 -16.23 3.95
N TRP A 208 3.66 -15.47 3.61
CA TRP A 208 2.44 -15.38 4.40
C TRP A 208 1.80 -16.75 4.63
N GLU A 209 0.99 -16.88 5.67
CA GLU A 209 0.30 -18.10 6.06
C GLU A 209 -0.64 -18.60 4.94
N PRO A 210 -0.91 -19.92 4.84
CA PRO A 210 -1.91 -20.43 3.91
C PRO A 210 -3.34 -19.99 4.32
N GLU A 211 -4.26 -20.02 3.38
CA GLU A 211 -5.69 -19.81 3.69
C GLU A 211 -6.28 -21.07 4.38
N PRO A 212 -7.24 -20.92 5.31
CA PRO A 212 -7.93 -19.68 5.73
C PRO A 212 -7.22 -18.89 6.84
N PHE A 213 -6.08 -19.36 7.37
CA PHE A 213 -5.44 -18.76 8.55
C PHE A 213 -5.03 -17.32 8.33
N ARG A 214 -4.49 -17.01 7.15
CA ARG A 214 -4.16 -15.64 6.76
C ARG A 214 -5.39 -14.74 6.72
N TRP A 215 -6.47 -15.17 6.05
CA TRP A 215 -7.70 -14.38 5.99
C TRP A 215 -8.28 -14.10 7.37
N MET A 216 -8.31 -15.11 8.25
CA MET A 216 -8.78 -14.96 9.63
C MET A 216 -7.87 -14.01 10.40
N GLY A 217 -6.56 -14.21 10.37
CA GLY A 217 -5.59 -13.38 11.10
C GLY A 217 -5.68 -11.90 10.72
N VAL A 218 -5.63 -11.60 9.42
CA VAL A 218 -5.64 -10.21 8.93
C VAL A 218 -6.95 -9.52 9.25
N ASN A 219 -8.10 -10.16 9.02
CA ASN A 219 -9.40 -9.53 9.29
C ASN A 219 -9.72 -9.43 10.78
N THR A 220 -9.22 -10.36 11.60
CA THR A 220 -9.32 -10.27 13.07
C THR A 220 -8.47 -9.13 13.59
N GLY A 221 -7.22 -9.02 13.14
CA GLY A 221 -6.34 -7.89 13.47
C GLY A 221 -6.96 -6.55 13.09
N ARG A 222 -7.53 -6.43 11.88
CA ARG A 222 -8.27 -5.23 11.46
C ARG A 222 -9.46 -4.91 12.37
N GLY A 223 -10.22 -5.91 12.78
CA GLY A 223 -11.35 -5.76 13.70
C GLY A 223 -10.90 -5.26 15.08
N LEU A 224 -9.83 -5.84 15.62
CA LEU A 224 -9.23 -5.41 16.89
C LEU A 224 -8.69 -3.98 16.83
N ALA A 225 -8.02 -3.60 15.73
CA ALA A 225 -7.57 -2.23 15.50
C ALA A 225 -8.75 -1.25 15.47
N SER A 226 -9.82 -1.59 14.74
CA SER A 226 -11.04 -0.76 14.67
C SER A 226 -11.70 -0.59 16.04
N TRP A 227 -11.68 -1.64 16.87
CA TRP A 227 -12.20 -1.60 18.23
C TRP A 227 -11.32 -0.75 19.15
N ALA A 228 -9.99 -0.91 19.05
CA ALA A 228 -9.02 -0.13 19.80
C ALA A 228 -9.19 1.37 19.53
N ASP A 229 -9.17 1.78 18.25
CA ASP A 229 -9.35 3.18 17.85
C ASP A 229 -10.68 3.77 18.37
N ARG A 230 -11.75 2.96 18.39
CA ARG A 230 -13.05 3.37 18.94
C ARG A 230 -13.01 3.53 20.45
N SER A 231 -12.38 2.59 21.15
CA SER A 231 -12.24 2.58 22.62
C SER A 231 -11.41 3.78 23.08
N GLU A 232 -10.25 3.99 22.45
CA GLU A 232 -9.34 5.10 22.77
C GLU A 232 -10.02 6.46 22.56
N ARG A 233 -10.83 6.60 21.50
CA ARG A 233 -11.61 7.82 21.27
C ARG A 233 -12.69 8.07 22.33
N ILE A 234 -13.35 7.02 22.83
CA ILE A 234 -14.42 7.15 23.84
C ILE A 234 -13.83 7.41 25.23
N HIS A 235 -12.74 6.71 25.56
CA HIS A 235 -12.21 6.68 26.93
C HIS A 235 -10.96 7.53 27.14
N GLY A 236 -10.36 8.06 26.07
CA GLY A 236 -9.16 8.91 26.14
C GLY A 236 -7.90 8.19 26.65
N VAL A 237 -7.92 6.85 26.75
CA VAL A 237 -6.82 6.04 27.27
C VAL A 237 -6.40 4.98 26.25
N PRO A 238 -5.09 4.74 26.06
CA PRO A 238 -4.60 3.75 25.09
C PRO A 238 -5.10 2.33 25.39
N ALA A 239 -5.55 1.63 24.36
CA ALA A 239 -5.99 0.24 24.42
C ALA A 239 -4.78 -0.71 24.43
N ARG A 240 -4.04 -0.72 25.55
CA ARG A 240 -2.77 -1.45 25.74
C ARG A 240 -2.82 -2.94 25.35
N PHE A 241 -3.98 -3.59 25.53
CA PHE A 241 -4.19 -4.98 25.10
C PHE A 241 -4.21 -5.13 23.58
N ALA A 242 -4.89 -4.23 22.87
CA ALA A 242 -4.93 -4.24 21.41
C ALA A 242 -3.58 -3.86 20.80
N GLN A 243 -2.84 -2.91 21.38
CA GLN A 243 -1.46 -2.59 20.99
C GLN A 243 -0.56 -3.84 21.01
N ARG A 244 -0.58 -4.61 22.11
CA ARG A 244 0.21 -5.84 22.23
C ARG A 244 -0.23 -6.92 21.23
N ALA A 245 -1.54 -7.07 21.02
CA ALA A 245 -2.06 -8.03 20.05
C ALA A 245 -1.68 -7.65 18.60
N LEU A 246 -1.76 -6.36 18.24
CA LEU A 246 -1.43 -5.86 16.90
C LEU A 246 0.08 -5.91 16.60
N GLY A 247 0.93 -5.71 17.61
CA GLY A 247 2.39 -5.87 17.48
C GLY A 247 2.80 -7.29 17.08
N LEU A 248 2.06 -8.31 17.53
CA LEU A 248 2.31 -9.71 17.12
C LEU A 248 1.96 -9.98 15.64
N PHE A 249 1.04 -9.20 15.04
CA PHE A 249 0.63 -9.33 13.64
C PHE A 249 1.44 -8.46 12.67
N THR A 250 1.95 -7.33 13.15
CA THR A 250 2.71 -6.34 12.35
C THR A 250 4.22 -6.53 12.42
N GLY A 251 4.71 -7.51 13.19
CA GLY A 251 6.15 -7.72 13.37
C GLY A 251 6.76 -6.63 14.23
N GLY A 252 6.21 -6.47 15.43
CA GLY A 252 6.42 -5.32 16.31
C GLY A 252 7.85 -4.79 16.40
N HIS A 253 7.94 -3.47 16.26
CA HIS A 253 8.94 -2.64 16.92
C HIS A 253 8.24 -1.85 18.03
#